data_AF-R7LRU8-F1
#
_entry.id   AF-R7LRU8-F1
#
_cell.length_a   1.000
_cell.length_b   1.000
_cell.length_c   1.000
_cell.angle_alpha   90.00
_cell.angle_beta   90.00
_cell.angle_gamma   90.00
#
_symmetry.space_group_name_H-M   'P 1'
#
loop_
_entity.id
_entity.type
_entity.pdbx_description
1 polymer ?
#
loop_
_entity_poly.entity_id
_entity_poly.type
_entity_poly.pdbx_seq_one_letter_code
_entity_poly.pdbx_strand_id
1 'polypeptide(L)' 'MYYIDQRWLGGMLTNFDTIRTRVQRLKDLEKMQEDGTFDVLPKKEVILLKKEMEKLEKNLGGIKEMTEVPK' A
#
# COMPACT_ATOMS: atom_id res chain seq x y z
N MET A 1 -12.99 11.64 1.31
CA MET A 1 -13.62 11.15 0.07
C MET A 1 -12.57 10.31 -0.64
N TYR A 2 -12.88 9.06 -0.94
CA TYR A 2 -11.91 8.12 -1.50
C TYR A 2 -11.80 8.30 -3.01
N TYR A 3 -10.60 8.16 -3.56
CA TYR A 3 -10.38 8.31 -4.98
C TYR A 3 -9.31 7.33 -5.48
N ILE A 4 -9.34 7.06 -6.78
CA ILE A 4 -8.29 6.32 -7.47
C ILE A 4 -7.85 7.22 -8.62
N ASP A 5 -6.61 7.69 -8.54
CA ASP A 5 -6.01 8.64 -9.49
C ASP A 5 -5.23 7.93 -10.61
N GLN A 6 -4.77 6.70 -10.35
CA GLN A 6 -3.96 5.94 -11.31
C GLN A 6 -4.77 4.90 -12.08
N ARG A 7 -4.72 3.65 -11.62
CA ARG A 7 -5.25 2.50 -12.33
C ARG A 7 -6.25 1.79 -11.45
N TRP A 8 -7.46 1.64 -11.99
CA TRP A 8 -8.43 0.71 -11.44
C TRP A 8 -7.90 -0.73 -11.60
N LEU A 9 -7.58 -1.37 -10.48
CA LEU A 9 -7.22 -2.79 -10.47
C LEU A 9 -8.50 -3.62 -10.57
N GLY A 10 -8.51 -4.60 -11.48
CA GLY A 10 -9.61 -5.56 -11.56
C GLY A 10 -9.79 -6.25 -10.20
N GLY A 11 -11.01 -6.24 -9.66
CA GLY A 11 -11.27 -6.77 -8.32
C GLY A 11 -11.27 -5.73 -7.19
N MET A 12 -11.11 -4.43 -7.47
CA MET A 12 -11.12 -3.38 -6.42
C MET A 12 -12.37 -3.40 -5.52
N LEU A 13 -13.55 -3.67 -6.09
CA LEU A 13 -14.82 -3.75 -5.34
C LEU A 13 -15.29 -5.19 -5.11
N THR A 14 -14.96 -6.11 -6.03
CA THR A 14 -15.43 -7.50 -5.98
C THR A 14 -14.49 -8.43 -5.20
N ASN A 15 -13.23 -8.03 -4.97
CA ASN A 15 -12.25 -8.74 -4.16
C ASN A 15 -11.60 -7.79 -3.15
N PHE A 16 -12.44 -7.19 -2.30
CA PHE A 16 -12.01 -6.18 -1.33
C PHE A 16 -11.11 -6.76 -0.23
N ASP A 17 -11.25 -8.04 0.13
CA ASP A 17 -10.39 -8.70 1.13
C ASP A 17 -8.91 -8.73 0.69
N THR A 18 -8.66 -8.99 -0.60
CA THR A 18 -7.31 -8.95 -1.16
C THR A 18 -6.78 -7.51 -1.19
N ILE A 19 -7.62 -6.54 -1.55
CA ILE A 19 -7.24 -5.11 -1.53
C ILE A 19 -6.90 -4.65 -0.12
N ARG A 20 -7.70 -5.03 0.88
CA ARG A 20 -7.45 -4.74 2.29
C ARG A 20 -6.11 -5.31 2.75
N THR A 21 -5.78 -6.53 2.34
CA THR A 21 -4.48 -7.14 2.63
C THR A 21 -3.32 -6.34 2.02
N ARG A 22 -3.50 -5.82 0.80
CA ARG A 22 -2.50 -4.95 0.14
C ARG A 22 -2.38 -3.57 0.79
N VAL A 23 -3.48 -3.00 1.27
CA VAL A 23 -3.48 -1.76 2.07
C VAL A 23 -2.78 -1.98 3.41
N GLN A 24 -3.02 -3.12 4.07
CA GLN A 24 -2.31 -3.47 5.31
C GLN A 24 -0.80 -3.58 5.05
N ARG A 25 -0.40 -4.24 3.96
CA ARG A 25 1.01 -4.32 3.55
C ARG A 25 1.64 -2.94 3.36
N LEU A 26 0.91 -1.97 2.79
CA LEU A 26 1.39 -0.59 2.68
C LEU A 26 1.63 0.05 4.06
N LYS A 27 0.68 -0.11 5.00
CA LYS A 27 0.83 0.39 6.38
C LYS A 27 2.00 -0.26 7.11
N ASP A 28 2.23 -1.56 6.90
CA ASP A 28 3.36 -2.27 7.48
C ASP A 28 4.70 -1.72 6.95
N LEU A 29 4.79 -1.42 5.64
CA LEU A 29 5.98 -0.83 5.03
C LEU A 29 6.26 0.59 5.55
N GLU A 30 5.23 1.41 5.71
CA GLU A 30 5.36 2.75 6.32
C GLU A 30 5.85 2.65 7.76
N LYS A 31 5.29 1.73 8.54
CA LYS A 31 5.74 1.48 9.92
C LYS A 31 7.20 1.03 9.97
N MET A 32 7.61 0.13 9.08
CA MET A 32 9.02 -0.29 8.99
C MET A 32 9.95 0.88 8.65
N GLN A 33 9.48 1.84 7.85
CA GLN A 33 10.22 3.05 7.55
C GLN A 33 10.29 4.00 8.75
N GLU A 34 9.20 4.19 9.49
CA GLU A 34 9.15 5.01 10.70
C GLU A 34 9.98 4.43 11.86
N ASP A 35 9.93 3.11 12.05
CA ASP A 35 10.68 2.39 13.08
C ASP A 35 12.21 2.34 12.78
N GLY A 36 12.67 2.88 11.65
CA GLY A 36 14.09 2.87 11.26
C GLY A 36 14.62 1.50 10.84
N THR A 37 13.73 0.52 10.59
CA THR A 37 14.13 -0.84 10.17
C THR A 37 14.89 -0.80 8.84
N PHE A 38 14.60 0.18 7.99
CA PHE A 38 15.31 0.37 6.71
C PHE A 38 16.79 0.73 6.89
N ASP A 39 17.19 1.29 8.03
CA ASP A 39 18.60 1.66 8.28
C ASP A 39 19.46 0.46 8.65
N VAL A 40 18.83 -0.61 9.14
CA VAL A 40 19.50 -1.86 9.52
C VAL A 40 19.66 -2.82 8.34
N LEU A 41 18.80 -2.68 7.32
CA LEU A 41 18.75 -3.56 6.16
C LEU A 41 19.80 -3.18 5.09
N PRO A 42 20.25 -4.15 4.27
CA PRO A 42 21.11 -3.87 3.13
C PRO A 42 20.46 -2.88 2.16
N LYS A 43 21.23 -1.90 1.65
CA LYS A 43 20.74 -0.87 0.72
C LYS A 43 19.96 -1.42 -0.48
N LYS A 44 20.34 -2.60 -0.98
CA LYS A 44 19.62 -3.26 -2.09
C LYS A 44 18.19 -3.64 -1.72
N GLU A 45 17.99 -4.19 -0.52
CA GLU A 45 16.67 -4.60 -0.02
C GLU A 45 15.80 -3.38 0.28
N VAL A 46 16.39 -2.35 0.88
CA VAL A 46 15.70 -1.07 1.12
C VAL A 46 15.18 -0.45 -0.17
N ILE A 47 15.94 -0.51 -1.27
CA ILE A 47 15.50 0.00 -2.58
C ILE A 47 14.31 -0.81 -3.10
N LEU A 48 14.30 -2.14 -2.92
CA LEU A 48 13.18 -2.98 -3.34
C LEU A 48 11.91 -2.68 -2.51
N LEU A 49 12.05 -2.54 -1.19
CA LEU A 49 10.95 -2.20 -0.29
C LEU A 49 10.38 -0.81 -0.60
N LYS A 50 11.24 0.20 -0.84
CA LYS A 50 10.80 1.54 -1.26
C LYS A 50 10.05 1.51 -2.59
N LYS A 51 10.52 0.74 -3.58
CA LYS A 51 9.80 0.57 -4.85
C LYS A 51 8.45 -0.13 -4.68
N GLU A 52 8.36 -1.14 -3.80
CA GLU A 52 7.09 -1.80 -3.47
C GLU A 52 6.12 -0.80 -2.82
N MET A 53 6.60 -0.05 -1.83
CA MET A 53 5.84 0.97 -1.11
C MET A 53 5.31 2.06 -2.05
N GLU A 54 6.18 2.67 -2.86
CA GLU A 54 5.79 3.68 -3.85
C GLU A 54 4.73 3.15 -4.82
N LYS A 55 4.88 1.90 -5.28
CA LYS A 55 3.90 1.29 -6.18
C LYS A 55 2.56 1.05 -5.50
N LEU A 56 2.55 0.63 -4.23
CA LEU A 56 1.33 0.42 -3.48
C LEU A 56 0.66 1.75 -3.16
N GLU A 57 1.41 2.75 -2.71
CA GLU A 57 0.91 4.08 -2.38
C GLU A 57 0.30 4.78 -3.60
N LYS A 58 0.97 4.68 -4.75
CA LYS A 58 0.48 5.27 -6.00
C LYS A 58 -0.84 4.62 -6.48
N ASN A 59 -1.10 3.36 -6.18
CA ASN A 59 -2.32 2.67 -6.64
C ASN A 59 -3.43 2.62 -5.58
N LEU A 60 -3.07 2.60 -4.30
CA LEU A 60 -3.98 2.35 -3.18
C LEU A 60 -4.06 3.52 -2.20
N GLY A 61 -3.27 4.59 -2.38
CA GLY A 61 -3.20 5.71 -1.45
C GLY A 61 -4.55 6.40 -1.23
N GLY A 62 -5.30 6.63 -2.31
CA GLY A 62 -6.62 7.25 -2.20
C GLY A 62 -7.73 6.35 -1.61
N ILE A 63 -7.43 5.05 -1.43
CA ILE A 63 -8.32 4.07 -0.76
C ILE A 63 -7.73 3.49 0.53
N LYS A 64 -6.62 4.06 1.03
CA LYS A 64 -5.88 3.58 2.21
C LYS A 64 -6.72 3.58 3.49
N GLU A 65 -7.63 4.54 3.61
CA GLU A 65 -8.55 4.68 4.74
C GLU A 65 -9.92 4.02 4.48
N MET A 66 -10.11 3.32 3.36
CA MET A 66 -11.34 2.57 3.10
C MET A 66 -11.34 1.28 3.92
N THR A 67 -12.19 1.24 4.93
CA THR A 67 -12.47 0.03 5.72
C THR A 67 -13.54 -0.85 5.07
N GLU A 68 -14.43 -0.26 4.29
CA GLU A 68 -15.55 -0.94 3.62
C GLU A 68 -15.69 -0.48 2.16
N VAL A 69 -16.33 -1.33 1.35
CA VAL A 69 -16.71 -1.02 -0.02
C VAL A 69 -17.73 0.13 0.00
N PRO A 70 -17.59 1.18 -0.84
CA PRO A 70 -18.52 2.28 -0.84
C PRO A 70 -19.89 1.79 -1.31
N LYS A 71 -20.95 2.23 -0.64
CA LYS A 71 -22.35 1.96 -1.00
C LYS A 71 -22.81 2.88 -2.13
#